data_AF-A0A842WKJ6-F1
#
_entry.id   AF-A0A842WKJ6-F1
#
_cell.length_a   1.000
_cell.length_b   1.000
_cell.length_c   1.000
_cell.angle_alpha   90.00
_cell.angle_beta   90.00
_cell.angle_gamma   90.00
#
_symmetry.space_group_name_H-M   'P 1'
#
loop_
_entity.id
_entity.type
_entity.pdbx_description
1 polymer ?
#
loop_
_entity_poly.entity_id
_entity_poly.type
_entity_poly.pdbx_seq_one_letter_code
_entity_poly.pdbx_strand_id
1 'polypeptide(L)'
;MPLLETYLPIVGITVLAVVAYISIITIAAFALRRPQLAAYARIESYQLFLSFLILVAAFAAMEFSNLISTMISQAPPGETAIDISVDFLEKVIHEGILPIYLKLVRMEVLLTYFNAVEYRMGPGVWNWITKAVPGLDPIISLVRMLVFTFTALYGTLSVQIIIFHLIDAIMYFYVLPAGVILRFFPPTRDAGVYLIVLAIAFQAFFPMFYAINYAALDDMWEMHGWADPDSTGTYDSYTPDIEDTNYFESVNSALGTATSMADTYFNWALPVFQPFAFSVLVPFLDRIAQISLVGLFLPALSMSITIALINAVTKFITGKG
;
A
#
# COMPACT_ATOMS: atom_id res chain seq x y z
N MET A 1 8.10 13.52 -18.64
CA MET A 1 8.88 14.60 -19.31
C MET A 1 8.58 16.04 -18.85
N PRO A 2 7.37 16.49 -18.45
CA PRO A 2 7.16 17.91 -18.07
C PRO A 2 7.87 18.34 -16.77
N LEU A 3 8.26 17.37 -15.94
CA LEU A 3 8.96 17.62 -14.68
C LEU A 3 10.41 18.08 -14.90
N LEU A 4 11.16 17.44 -15.81
CA LEU A 4 12.55 17.83 -16.09
C LEU A 4 12.62 19.29 -16.56
N GLU A 5 11.69 19.73 -17.41
CA GLU A 5 11.63 21.09 -17.94
C GLU A 5 11.35 22.14 -16.85
N THR A 6 10.59 21.79 -15.82
CA THR A 6 10.22 22.73 -14.74
C THR A 6 11.35 22.91 -13.73
N TYR A 7 12.15 21.87 -13.46
CA TYR A 7 13.15 21.88 -12.36
C TYR A 7 14.60 22.01 -12.80
N LEU A 8 14.92 21.65 -14.05
CA LEU A 8 16.23 21.95 -14.63
C LEU A 8 16.62 23.44 -14.49
N PRO A 9 15.70 24.43 -14.62
CA PRO A 9 16.03 25.82 -14.35
C PRO A 9 16.33 26.07 -12.88
N ILE A 10 15.55 25.54 -11.94
CA ILE A 10 15.72 25.80 -10.50
C ILE A 10 17.02 25.19 -9.99
N VAL A 11 17.28 23.93 -10.33
CA VAL A 11 18.53 23.23 -10.02
C VAL A 11 19.70 23.89 -10.74
N GLY A 12 19.54 24.25 -12.01
CA GLY A 12 20.55 24.94 -12.80
C GLY A 12 20.92 26.30 -12.19
N ILE A 13 19.94 27.10 -11.78
CA ILE A 13 20.14 28.40 -11.12
C ILE A 13 20.83 28.21 -9.77
N THR A 14 20.43 27.23 -8.96
CA THR A 14 21.10 26.97 -7.67
C THR A 14 22.54 26.52 -7.87
N VAL A 15 22.80 25.59 -8.79
CA VAL A 15 24.17 25.16 -9.11
C VAL A 15 25.00 26.33 -9.64
N LEU A 16 24.47 27.14 -10.56
CA LEU A 16 25.15 28.33 -11.10
C LEU A 16 25.43 29.36 -10.00
N ALA A 17 24.48 29.62 -9.11
CA ALA A 17 24.65 30.56 -8.01
C ALA A 17 25.77 30.10 -7.06
N VAL A 18 25.86 28.81 -6.78
CA VAL A 18 26.91 28.26 -5.91
C VAL A 18 28.27 28.27 -6.63
N VAL A 19 28.32 27.89 -7.91
CA VAL A 19 29.56 27.98 -8.70
C VAL A 19 30.05 29.43 -8.78
N ALA A 20 29.15 30.39 -8.96
CA ALA A 20 29.46 31.82 -8.92
C ALA A 20 30.00 32.23 -7.55
N TYR A 21 29.36 31.78 -6.46
CA TYR A 21 29.80 32.04 -5.09
C TYR A 21 31.22 31.51 -4.82
N ILE A 22 31.52 30.27 -5.21
CA ILE A 22 32.88 29.69 -5.08
C ILE A 22 33.87 30.46 -5.96
N SER A 23 33.48 30.85 -7.16
CA SER A 23 34.32 31.65 -8.06
C SER A 23 34.65 33.01 -7.44
N ILE A 24 33.70 33.66 -6.78
CA ILE A 24 33.94 34.92 -6.07
C ILE A 24 34.90 34.71 -4.89
N ILE A 25 34.72 33.65 -4.10
CA ILE A 25 35.61 33.33 -2.97
C ILE A 25 37.05 33.05 -3.46
N THR A 26 37.20 32.29 -4.53
CA THR A 26 38.52 31.98 -5.10
C THR A 26 39.21 33.25 -5.61
N ILE A 27 38.51 34.11 -6.35
CA ILE A 27 39.04 35.41 -6.80
C ILE A 27 39.44 36.27 -5.59
N ALA A 28 38.59 36.35 -4.57
CA ALA A 28 38.88 37.09 -3.34
C ALA A 28 40.09 36.53 -2.59
N ALA A 29 40.25 35.20 -2.53
CA ALA A 29 41.39 34.54 -1.91
C ALA A 29 42.71 34.88 -2.62
N PHE A 30 42.70 34.89 -3.96
CA PHE A 30 43.85 35.31 -4.77
C PHE A 30 44.16 36.80 -4.60
N ALA A 31 43.14 37.66 -4.58
CA ALA A 31 43.31 39.10 -4.39
C ALA A 31 43.92 39.46 -3.03
N LEU A 32 43.47 38.78 -1.96
CA LEU A 32 43.92 39.04 -0.59
C LEU A 32 45.24 38.33 -0.22
N ARG A 33 45.78 37.46 -1.09
CA ARG A 33 47.01 36.68 -0.87
C ARG A 33 47.06 35.92 0.46
N ARG A 34 45.90 35.48 0.99
CA ARG A 34 45.84 34.69 2.23
C ARG A 34 45.81 33.19 1.91
N PRO A 35 46.87 32.42 2.22
CA PRO A 35 46.95 31.01 1.86
C PRO A 35 45.85 30.14 2.53
N GLN A 36 45.33 30.58 3.69
CA GLN A 36 44.23 29.92 4.39
C GLN A 36 42.93 29.93 3.57
N LEU A 37 42.63 31.02 2.85
CA LEU A 37 41.43 31.12 2.02
C LEU A 37 41.54 30.24 0.77
N ALA A 38 42.74 30.11 0.21
CA ALA A 38 42.99 29.24 -0.94
C ALA A 38 42.81 27.75 -0.56
N ALA A 39 43.27 27.35 0.63
CA ALA A 39 43.05 26.00 1.14
C ALA A 39 41.56 25.71 1.38
N TYR A 40 40.84 26.66 1.99
CA TYR A 40 39.39 26.57 2.19
C TYR A 40 38.64 26.41 0.86
N ALA A 41 38.97 27.22 -0.15
CA ALA A 41 38.31 27.16 -1.46
C ALA A 41 38.56 25.82 -2.21
N ARG A 42 39.73 25.19 -2.02
CA ARG A 42 39.99 23.85 -2.58
C ARG A 42 39.13 22.77 -1.92
N ILE A 43 38.95 22.83 -0.61
CA ILE A 43 38.09 21.89 0.12
C ILE A 43 36.63 22.09 -0.31
N GLU A 44 36.18 23.34 -0.39
CA GLU A 44 34.79 23.65 -0.72
C GLU A 44 34.46 23.29 -2.19
N SER A 45 35.39 23.51 -3.13
CA SER A 45 35.19 23.09 -4.53
C SER A 45 35.10 21.57 -4.70
N TYR A 46 35.90 20.79 -3.96
CA TYR A 46 35.76 19.33 -3.94
C TYR A 46 34.39 18.90 -3.38
N GLN A 47 33.91 19.56 -2.33
CA GLN A 47 32.61 19.28 -1.72
C GLN A 47 31.45 19.68 -2.65
N LEU A 48 31.57 20.77 -3.40
CA LEU A 48 30.60 21.13 -4.44
C LEU A 48 30.55 20.06 -5.53
N PHE A 49 31.70 19.63 -6.03
CA PHE A 49 31.78 18.57 -7.05
C PHE A 49 31.12 17.27 -6.57
N LEU A 50 31.40 16.86 -5.34
CA LEU A 50 30.79 15.66 -4.75
C LEU A 50 29.26 15.82 -4.54
N SER A 51 28.81 17.02 -4.20
CA SER A 51 27.39 17.35 -4.08
C SER A 51 26.67 17.28 -5.43
N PHE A 52 27.32 17.79 -6.48
CA PHE A 52 26.83 17.68 -7.85
C PHE A 52 26.75 16.21 -8.30
N LEU A 53 27.78 15.41 -8.02
CA LEU A 53 27.78 13.98 -8.35
C LEU A 53 26.63 13.24 -7.66
N ILE A 54 26.37 13.54 -6.39
CA ILE A 54 25.25 12.92 -5.65
C ILE A 54 23.90 13.36 -6.21
N LEU A 55 23.76 14.61 -6.65
CA LEU A 55 22.55 15.07 -7.32
C LEU A 55 22.32 14.32 -8.64
N VAL A 56 23.36 14.16 -9.46
CA VAL A 56 23.27 13.35 -10.69
C VAL A 56 22.90 11.90 -10.37
N ALA A 57 23.52 11.30 -9.35
CA ALA A 57 23.19 9.95 -8.90
C ALA A 57 21.74 9.84 -8.38
N ALA A 58 21.22 10.87 -7.72
CA ALA A 58 19.84 10.94 -7.24
C ALA A 58 18.85 10.88 -8.40
N PHE A 59 19.04 11.73 -9.41
CA PHE A 59 18.20 11.73 -10.61
C PHE A 59 18.31 10.42 -11.38
N ALA A 60 19.53 9.88 -11.54
CA ALA A 60 19.73 8.59 -12.18
C ALA A 60 19.01 7.45 -11.42
N ALA A 61 19.02 7.46 -10.09
CA ALA A 61 18.33 6.46 -9.28
C ALA A 61 16.80 6.54 -9.41
N MET A 62 16.23 7.76 -9.52
CA MET A 62 14.80 7.94 -9.74
C MET A 62 14.37 7.44 -11.12
N GLU A 63 15.08 7.81 -12.18
CA GLU A 63 14.80 7.33 -13.54
C GLU A 63 14.99 5.82 -13.66
N PHE A 64 16.03 5.28 -13.01
CA PHE A 64 16.28 3.84 -12.95
C PHE A 64 15.16 3.09 -12.22
N SER A 65 14.65 3.64 -11.11
CA SER A 65 13.51 3.06 -10.40
C SER A 65 12.24 3.06 -11.26
N ASN A 66 11.94 4.15 -11.97
CA ASN A 66 10.79 4.20 -12.88
C ASN A 66 10.93 3.16 -14.01
N LEU A 67 12.14 3.02 -14.57
CA LEU A 67 12.43 2.01 -15.59
C LEU A 67 12.25 0.58 -15.06
N ILE A 68 12.75 0.27 -13.87
CA ILE A 68 12.56 -1.06 -13.27
C ILE A 68 11.07 -1.30 -12.99
N SER A 69 10.38 -0.32 -12.40
CA SER A 69 8.99 -0.48 -11.99
C SER A 69 8.08 -0.71 -13.20
N THR A 70 8.31 0.03 -14.31
CA THR A 70 7.57 -0.17 -15.58
C THR A 70 7.90 -1.51 -16.24
N MET A 71 9.17 -1.96 -16.20
CA MET A 71 9.54 -3.29 -16.70
C MET A 71 8.88 -4.43 -15.93
N ILE A 72 8.78 -4.30 -14.61
CA ILE A 72 8.20 -5.34 -13.73
C ILE A 72 6.67 -5.37 -13.85
N SER A 73 6.03 -4.21 -13.83
CA SER A 73 4.55 -4.12 -13.83
C SER A 73 3.92 -4.21 -15.22
N GLN A 74 4.72 -4.17 -16.29
CA GLN A 74 4.24 -4.03 -17.68
C GLN A 74 3.36 -2.79 -17.89
N ALA A 75 3.51 -1.78 -17.03
CA ALA A 75 2.73 -0.56 -17.09
C ALA A 75 2.99 0.26 -18.38
N PRO A 76 2.01 1.05 -18.84
CA PRO A 76 2.17 1.95 -19.97
C PRO A 76 3.40 2.86 -19.82
N PRO A 77 4.10 3.17 -20.93
CA PRO A 77 5.24 4.08 -20.89
C PRO A 77 4.78 5.47 -20.46
N GLY A 78 5.38 5.98 -19.36
CA GLY A 78 5.12 7.32 -18.84
C GLY A 78 4.55 7.34 -17.42
N GLU A 79 4.14 6.19 -16.88
CA GLU A 79 3.74 6.08 -15.48
C GLU A 79 4.96 6.09 -14.54
N THR A 80 4.81 6.76 -13.40
CA THR A 80 5.85 6.77 -12.37
C THR A 80 5.74 5.53 -11.48
N ALA A 81 6.83 5.17 -10.79
CA ALA A 81 6.79 4.07 -9.82
C ALA A 81 5.73 4.28 -8.73
N ILE A 82 5.46 5.54 -8.37
CA ILE A 82 4.41 5.89 -7.40
C ILE A 82 3.03 5.61 -7.98
N ASP A 83 2.76 6.03 -9.22
CA ASP A 83 1.46 5.78 -9.89
C ASP A 83 1.16 4.28 -9.95
N ILE A 84 2.16 3.47 -10.35
CA ILE A 84 2.05 2.00 -10.38
C ILE A 84 1.72 1.43 -8.99
N SER A 85 2.35 1.98 -7.94
CA SER A 85 2.09 1.53 -6.57
C SER A 85 0.68 1.92 -6.09
N VAL A 86 0.20 3.10 -6.48
CA VAL A 86 -1.16 3.57 -6.17
C VAL A 86 -2.19 2.73 -6.90
N ASP A 87 -2.02 2.52 -8.21
CA ASP A 87 -2.92 1.69 -9.02
C ASP A 87 -3.01 0.27 -8.46
N PHE A 88 -1.88 -0.31 -8.06
CA PHE A 88 -1.87 -1.60 -7.36
C PHE A 88 -2.69 -1.59 -6.07
N LEU A 89 -2.53 -0.59 -5.21
CA LEU A 89 -3.29 -0.53 -3.95
C LEU A 89 -4.78 -0.28 -4.19
N GLU A 90 -5.12 0.57 -5.15
CA GLU A 90 -6.50 0.80 -5.58
C GLU A 90 -7.13 -0.50 -6.09
N LYS A 91 -6.39 -1.26 -6.89
CA LYS A 91 -6.81 -2.57 -7.38
C LYS A 91 -7.09 -3.55 -6.25
N VAL A 92 -6.16 -3.68 -5.28
CA VAL A 92 -6.35 -4.54 -4.10
C VAL A 92 -7.59 -4.11 -3.29
N ILE A 93 -7.85 -2.80 -3.19
CA ILE A 93 -9.05 -2.28 -2.53
C ILE A 93 -10.32 -2.64 -3.32
N HIS A 94 -10.37 -2.30 -4.60
CA HIS A 94 -11.58 -2.36 -5.42
C HIS A 94 -11.93 -3.78 -5.84
N GLU A 95 -10.95 -4.58 -6.22
CA GLU A 95 -11.15 -5.96 -6.71
C GLU A 95 -11.06 -6.98 -5.56
N GLY A 96 -10.24 -6.70 -4.54
CA GLY A 96 -10.04 -7.60 -3.39
C GLY A 96 -10.95 -7.31 -2.20
N ILE A 97 -10.70 -6.19 -1.51
CA ILE A 97 -11.27 -5.91 -0.19
C ILE A 97 -12.76 -5.56 -0.27
N LEU A 98 -13.12 -4.61 -1.13
CA LEU A 98 -14.45 -4.02 -1.20
C LEU A 98 -15.55 -5.04 -1.49
N PRO A 99 -15.45 -5.93 -2.51
CA PRO A 99 -16.49 -6.90 -2.78
C PRO A 99 -16.67 -7.90 -1.63
N ILE A 100 -15.56 -8.33 -1.00
CA ILE A 100 -15.61 -9.25 0.14
C ILE A 100 -16.26 -8.58 1.34
N TYR A 101 -15.86 -7.33 1.64
CA TYR A 101 -16.46 -6.53 2.70
C TYR A 101 -17.97 -6.38 2.51
N LEU A 102 -18.42 -5.99 1.31
CA LEU A 102 -19.85 -5.84 1.03
C LEU A 102 -20.62 -7.16 1.16
N LYS A 103 -20.04 -8.29 0.72
CA LYS A 103 -20.61 -9.63 0.90
C LYS A 103 -20.74 -9.98 2.39
N LEU A 104 -19.72 -9.71 3.20
CA LEU A 104 -19.74 -9.96 4.64
C LEU A 104 -20.75 -9.08 5.38
N VAL A 105 -20.87 -7.80 5.01
CA VAL A 105 -21.88 -6.89 5.60
C VAL A 105 -23.29 -7.38 5.27
N ARG A 106 -23.56 -7.79 4.03
CA ARG A 106 -24.85 -8.40 3.64
C ARG A 106 -25.14 -9.65 4.46
N MET A 107 -24.13 -10.52 4.63
CA MET A 107 -24.24 -11.73 5.45
C MET A 107 -24.55 -11.41 6.91
N GLU A 108 -23.88 -10.41 7.49
CA GLU A 108 -24.13 -9.96 8.87
C GLU A 108 -25.58 -9.48 9.06
N VAL A 109 -26.09 -8.68 8.13
CA VAL A 109 -27.47 -8.17 8.17
C VAL A 109 -28.47 -9.31 8.11
N LEU A 110 -28.29 -10.27 7.20
CA LEU A 110 -29.16 -11.46 7.09
C LEU A 110 -29.12 -12.30 8.37
N LEU A 111 -27.93 -12.60 8.89
CA LEU A 111 -27.78 -13.38 10.12
C LEU A 111 -28.40 -12.67 11.33
N THR A 112 -28.22 -11.35 11.43
CA THR A 112 -28.82 -10.54 12.50
C THR A 112 -30.35 -10.56 12.39
N TYR A 113 -30.89 -10.47 11.18
CA TYR A 113 -32.33 -10.59 10.93
C TYR A 113 -32.87 -11.95 11.38
N PHE A 114 -32.24 -13.06 10.98
CA PHE A 114 -32.65 -14.40 11.40
C PHE A 114 -32.51 -14.63 12.91
N ASN A 115 -31.48 -14.08 13.54
CA ASN A 115 -31.27 -14.16 14.98
C ASN A 115 -32.28 -13.33 15.79
N ALA A 116 -32.88 -12.31 15.18
CA ALA A 116 -33.94 -11.51 15.79
C ALA A 116 -35.31 -12.23 15.77
N VAL A 117 -35.47 -13.30 14.99
CA VAL A 117 -36.69 -14.09 14.98
C VAL A 117 -36.77 -14.91 16.26
N GLU A 118 -37.77 -14.63 17.09
CA GLU A 118 -38.05 -15.34 18.34
C GLU A 118 -39.38 -16.09 18.23
N TYR A 119 -39.39 -17.35 18.64
CA TYR A 119 -40.63 -18.09 18.85
C TYR A 119 -41.06 -17.93 20.30
N ARG A 120 -42.31 -17.50 20.48
CA ARG A 120 -42.95 -17.37 21.80
C ARG A 120 -44.04 -18.43 21.90
N MET A 121 -43.84 -19.38 22.80
CA MET A 121 -44.82 -20.44 23.06
C MET A 121 -45.33 -20.33 24.49
N GLY A 122 -46.65 -20.24 24.64
CA GLY A 122 -47.31 -20.20 25.95
C GLY A 122 -48.45 -19.18 26.01
N PRO A 123 -49.40 -19.34 26.96
CA PRO A 123 -50.42 -18.34 27.22
C PRO A 123 -49.93 -17.30 28.24
N GLY A 124 -50.09 -16.02 27.90
CA GLY A 124 -49.98 -14.89 28.84
C GLY A 124 -48.55 -14.63 29.35
N VAL A 125 -48.35 -14.74 30.67
CA VAL A 125 -47.10 -14.39 31.37
C VAL A 125 -46.10 -15.56 31.39
N TRP A 126 -46.55 -16.78 31.06
CA TRP A 126 -45.73 -17.99 31.04
C TRP A 126 -45.11 -18.27 29.67
N ASN A 127 -44.76 -17.22 28.93
CA ASN A 127 -44.23 -17.37 27.57
C ASN A 127 -42.78 -17.87 27.63
N TRP A 128 -42.53 -19.02 27.01
CA TRP A 128 -41.21 -19.51 26.71
C TRP A 128 -40.75 -18.81 25.44
N ILE A 129 -39.74 -17.96 25.55
CA ILE A 129 -39.11 -17.28 24.42
C ILE A 129 -37.86 -18.07 24.07
N THR A 130 -37.85 -18.66 22.88
CA THR A 130 -36.65 -19.26 22.30
C THR A 130 -36.32 -18.56 21.00
N LYS A 131 -35.03 -18.38 20.73
CA LYS A 131 -34.58 -17.92 19.42
C LYS A 131 -34.97 -18.96 18.37
N ALA A 132 -35.37 -18.50 17.19
CA ALA A 132 -35.70 -19.38 16.07
C ALA A 132 -34.53 -20.25 15.63
N VAL A 133 -33.31 -19.71 15.76
CA VAL A 133 -32.08 -20.34 15.32
C VAL A 133 -31.04 -20.24 16.44
N PRO A 134 -31.08 -21.14 17.44
CA PRO A 134 -30.09 -21.15 18.52
C PRO A 134 -28.70 -21.44 17.96
N GLY A 135 -27.68 -20.71 18.41
CA GLY A 135 -26.30 -20.86 17.95
C GLY A 135 -25.86 -19.93 16.82
N LEU A 136 -26.71 -18.99 16.36
CA LEU A 136 -26.28 -17.94 15.43
C LEU A 136 -25.39 -16.88 16.08
N ASP A 137 -25.48 -16.65 17.39
CA ASP A 137 -24.73 -15.59 18.07
C ASP A 137 -23.20 -15.72 17.87
N PRO A 138 -22.58 -16.91 18.03
CA PRO A 138 -21.16 -17.09 17.71
C PRO A 138 -20.82 -16.79 16.23
N ILE A 139 -21.67 -17.20 15.28
CA ILE A 139 -21.43 -16.98 13.85
C ILE A 139 -21.51 -15.49 13.52
N ILE A 140 -22.51 -14.78 14.05
CA ILE A 140 -22.64 -13.32 13.90
C ILE A 140 -21.41 -12.62 14.48
N SER A 141 -20.93 -13.07 15.65
CA SER A 141 -19.72 -12.53 16.27
C SER A 141 -18.49 -12.73 15.37
N LEU A 142 -18.33 -13.91 14.76
CA LEU A 142 -17.26 -14.17 13.80
C LEU A 142 -17.38 -13.28 12.55
N VAL A 143 -18.56 -13.22 11.92
CA VAL A 143 -18.77 -12.37 10.74
C VAL A 143 -18.48 -10.90 11.07
N ARG A 144 -18.94 -10.40 12.22
CA ARG A 144 -18.62 -9.04 12.70
C ARG A 144 -17.12 -8.81 12.87
N MET A 145 -16.42 -9.79 13.41
CA MET A 145 -14.96 -9.73 13.54
C MET A 145 -14.30 -9.63 12.16
N LEU A 146 -14.74 -10.43 11.18
CA LEU A 146 -14.20 -10.36 9.81
C LEU A 146 -14.53 -9.01 9.17
N VAL A 147 -15.77 -8.52 9.27
CA VAL A 147 -16.18 -7.19 8.78
C VAL A 147 -15.29 -6.10 9.37
N PHE A 148 -15.02 -6.16 10.68
CA PHE A 148 -14.12 -5.23 11.35
C PHE A 148 -12.69 -5.33 10.82
N THR A 149 -12.15 -6.54 10.65
CA THR A 149 -10.81 -6.77 10.07
C THR A 149 -10.70 -6.18 8.66
N PHE A 150 -11.68 -6.43 7.79
CA PHE A 150 -11.71 -5.86 6.44
C PHE A 150 -11.84 -4.33 6.46
N THR A 151 -12.62 -3.78 7.38
CA THR A 151 -12.72 -2.32 7.56
C THR A 151 -11.37 -1.71 7.96
N ALA A 152 -10.64 -2.37 8.87
CA ALA A 152 -9.32 -1.92 9.30
C ALA A 152 -8.28 -2.03 8.17
N LEU A 153 -8.32 -3.10 7.38
CA LEU A 153 -7.46 -3.29 6.20
C LEU A 153 -7.75 -2.22 5.13
N TYR A 154 -9.03 -2.00 4.81
CA TYR A 154 -9.46 -0.93 3.90
C TYR A 154 -8.92 0.44 4.33
N GLY A 155 -9.12 0.78 5.61
CA GLY A 155 -8.64 2.05 6.16
C GLY A 155 -7.12 2.17 6.09
N THR A 156 -6.39 1.09 6.37
CA THR A 156 -4.94 1.05 6.33
C THR A 156 -4.40 1.24 4.90
N LEU A 157 -4.97 0.55 3.91
CA LEU A 157 -4.59 0.73 2.50
C LEU A 157 -4.94 2.12 1.98
N SER A 158 -6.10 2.65 2.34
CA SER A 158 -6.51 4.02 1.97
C SER A 158 -5.53 5.07 2.49
N VAL A 159 -5.06 4.90 3.74
CA VAL A 159 -4.03 5.79 4.32
C VAL A 159 -2.71 5.66 3.57
N GLN A 160 -2.33 4.46 3.13
CA GLN A 160 -1.10 4.27 2.34
C GLN A 160 -1.16 4.99 1.00
N ILE A 161 -2.30 4.93 0.28
CA ILE A 161 -2.50 5.70 -0.97
C ILE A 161 -2.33 7.20 -0.71
N ILE A 162 -2.94 7.72 0.36
CA ILE A 162 -2.78 9.13 0.75
C ILE A 162 -1.30 9.46 1.02
N ILE A 163 -0.58 8.55 1.69
CA ILE A 163 0.87 8.71 1.95
C ILE A 163 1.66 8.74 0.64
N PHE A 164 1.32 7.91 -0.36
CA PHE A 164 1.97 7.94 -1.67
C PHE A 164 1.78 9.28 -2.39
N HIS A 165 0.55 9.80 -2.44
CA HIS A 165 0.30 11.13 -2.99
C HIS A 165 1.00 12.24 -2.22
N LEU A 166 1.08 12.13 -0.89
CA LEU A 166 1.82 13.06 -0.06
C LEU A 166 3.32 13.01 -0.35
N ILE A 167 3.88 11.81 -0.51
CA ILE A 167 5.28 11.59 -0.87
C ILE A 167 5.56 12.23 -2.22
N ASP A 168 4.73 11.98 -3.23
CA ASP A 168 4.91 12.55 -4.57
C ASP A 168 4.86 14.08 -4.57
N ALA A 169 3.88 14.64 -3.85
CA ALA A 169 3.73 16.09 -3.73
C ALA A 169 4.84 16.78 -2.91
N ILE A 170 5.42 16.10 -1.91
CA ILE A 170 6.35 16.73 -0.95
C ILE A 170 7.82 16.43 -1.27
N MET A 171 8.16 15.16 -1.54
CA MET A 171 9.56 14.72 -1.59
C MET A 171 10.30 15.39 -2.74
N TYR A 172 9.68 15.41 -3.92
CA TYR A 172 10.27 16.01 -5.10
C TYR A 172 10.28 17.55 -5.06
N PHE A 173 9.17 18.18 -4.65
CA PHE A 173 9.00 19.64 -4.72
C PHE A 173 9.69 20.41 -3.58
N TYR A 174 9.72 19.83 -2.38
CA TYR A 174 10.19 20.54 -1.19
C TYR A 174 11.44 19.90 -0.59
N VAL A 175 11.43 18.58 -0.38
CA VAL A 175 12.49 17.90 0.39
C VAL A 175 13.79 17.85 -0.40
N LEU A 176 13.75 17.47 -1.67
CA LEU A 176 14.95 17.36 -2.50
C LEU A 176 15.63 18.73 -2.72
N PRO A 177 14.92 19.81 -3.14
CA PRO A 177 15.52 21.13 -3.26
C PRO A 177 16.05 21.67 -1.92
N ALA A 178 15.32 21.47 -0.82
CA ALA A 178 15.80 21.85 0.51
C ALA A 178 17.08 21.10 0.88
N GLY A 179 17.16 19.79 0.61
CA GLY A 179 18.36 18.98 0.84
C GLY A 179 19.55 19.48 0.03
N VAL A 180 19.35 19.84 -1.23
CA VAL A 180 20.37 20.42 -2.11
C VAL A 180 20.85 21.78 -1.57
N ILE A 181 19.94 22.68 -1.19
CA ILE A 181 20.29 23.99 -0.62
C ILE A 181 21.07 23.83 0.69
N LEU A 182 20.59 23.02 1.62
CA LEU A 182 21.23 22.79 2.92
C LEU A 182 22.62 22.17 2.79
N ARG A 183 22.86 21.42 1.71
CA ARG A 183 24.16 20.81 1.45
C ARG A 183 25.26 21.82 1.13
N PHE A 184 24.88 22.98 0.56
CA PHE A 184 25.84 24.05 0.24
C PHE A 184 26.29 24.84 1.46
N PHE A 185 25.57 24.78 2.57
CA PHE A 185 25.97 25.42 3.80
C PHE A 185 26.82 24.45 4.64
N PRO A 186 28.10 24.77 4.92
CA PRO A 186 28.98 23.93 5.72
C PRO A 186 28.37 23.43 7.05
N PRO A 187 27.65 24.25 7.85
CA PRO A 187 27.10 23.77 9.13
C PRO A 187 25.89 22.83 8.98
N THR A 188 25.19 22.82 7.84
CA THR A 188 23.97 22.00 7.63
C THR A 188 24.16 20.90 6.60
N ARG A 189 25.40 20.64 6.19
CA ARG A 189 25.70 19.71 5.10
C ARG A 189 25.19 18.29 5.35
N ASP A 190 25.36 17.79 6.57
CA ASP A 190 24.92 16.44 6.95
C ASP A 190 23.39 16.32 6.88
N ALA A 191 22.67 17.38 7.30
CA ALA A 191 21.21 17.44 7.16
C ALA A 191 20.79 17.48 5.68
N GLY A 192 21.52 18.22 4.84
CA GLY A 192 21.28 18.26 3.40
C GLY A 192 21.44 16.88 2.74
N VAL A 193 22.50 16.14 3.10
CA VAL A 193 22.70 14.75 2.65
C VAL A 193 21.53 13.86 3.08
N TYR A 194 21.12 13.94 4.34
CA TYR A 194 20.01 13.16 4.86
C TYR A 194 18.72 13.42 4.07
N LEU A 195 18.36 14.68 3.83
CA LEU A 195 17.15 15.02 3.05
C LEU A 195 17.21 14.54 1.61
N ILE A 196 18.38 14.61 0.96
CA ILE A 196 18.55 14.07 -0.40
C ILE A 196 18.33 12.55 -0.40
N VAL A 197 18.96 11.83 0.53
CA VAL A 197 18.81 10.37 0.64
C VAL A 197 17.37 10.00 0.98
N LEU A 198 16.71 10.76 1.86
CA LEU A 198 15.31 10.60 2.22
C LEU A 198 14.40 10.72 0.99
N ALA A 199 14.59 11.77 0.19
CA ALA A 199 13.82 11.98 -1.02
C ALA A 199 14.03 10.84 -2.04
N ILE A 200 15.27 10.41 -2.27
CA ILE A 200 15.55 9.27 -3.16
C ILE A 200 14.90 7.99 -2.63
N ALA A 201 15.02 7.72 -1.34
CA ALA A 201 14.48 6.52 -0.73
C ALA A 201 12.95 6.43 -0.89
N PHE A 202 12.24 7.53 -0.62
CA PHE A 202 10.78 7.55 -0.74
C PHE A 202 10.27 7.67 -2.19
N GLN A 203 10.98 8.37 -3.07
CA GLN A 203 10.55 8.56 -4.45
C GLN A 203 10.92 7.37 -5.35
N ALA A 204 12.09 6.76 -5.11
CA ALA A 204 12.63 5.71 -5.99
C ALA A 204 12.46 4.32 -5.36
N PHE A 205 13.01 4.11 -4.16
CA PHE A 205 13.12 2.75 -3.62
C PHE A 205 11.81 2.24 -3.02
N PHE A 206 11.11 3.07 -2.25
CA PHE A 206 9.86 2.69 -1.60
C PHE A 206 8.79 2.18 -2.58
N PRO A 207 8.39 2.94 -3.62
CA PRO A 207 7.43 2.46 -4.61
C PRO A 207 7.97 1.27 -5.43
N MET A 208 9.26 1.24 -5.75
CA MET A 208 9.86 0.10 -6.46
C MET A 208 9.73 -1.20 -5.67
N PHE A 209 9.93 -1.17 -4.34
CA PHE A 209 9.71 -2.35 -3.51
C PHE A 209 8.25 -2.80 -3.52
N TYR A 210 7.29 -1.88 -3.58
CA TYR A 210 5.89 -2.24 -3.78
C TYR A 210 5.66 -2.92 -5.12
N ALA A 211 6.21 -2.38 -6.21
CA ALA A 211 6.10 -2.99 -7.54
C ALA A 211 6.72 -4.40 -7.59
N ILE A 212 7.88 -4.61 -6.95
CA ILE A 212 8.51 -5.92 -6.83
C ILE A 212 7.63 -6.88 -6.03
N ASN A 213 7.10 -6.43 -4.89
CA ASN A 213 6.24 -7.26 -4.07
C ASN A 213 4.93 -7.60 -4.79
N TYR A 214 4.41 -6.70 -5.62
CA TYR A 214 3.26 -6.96 -6.47
C TYR A 214 3.55 -8.08 -7.46
N ALA A 215 4.64 -7.98 -8.23
CA ALA A 215 5.00 -9.04 -9.17
C ALA A 215 5.25 -10.38 -8.47
N ALA A 216 5.87 -10.37 -7.28
CA ALA A 216 6.05 -11.58 -6.50
C ALA A 216 4.72 -12.19 -6.03
N LEU A 217 3.73 -11.37 -5.68
CA LEU A 217 2.39 -11.84 -5.33
C LEU A 217 1.63 -12.39 -6.53
N ASP A 218 1.77 -11.76 -7.69
CA ASP A 218 1.16 -12.19 -8.95
C ASP A 218 1.73 -13.55 -9.39
N ASP A 219 3.05 -13.73 -9.31
CA ASP A 219 3.70 -15.02 -9.55
C ASP A 219 3.20 -16.11 -8.58
N MET A 220 3.07 -15.78 -7.28
CA MET A 220 2.52 -16.72 -6.29
C MET A 220 1.05 -17.07 -6.58
N TRP A 221 0.30 -16.10 -7.11
CA TRP A 221 -1.11 -16.25 -7.48
C TRP A 221 -1.28 -17.29 -8.60
N GLU A 222 -0.48 -17.14 -9.65
CA GLU A 222 -0.46 -18.06 -10.79
C GLU A 222 -0.05 -19.48 -10.35
N MET A 223 0.98 -19.61 -9.51
CA MET A 223 1.48 -20.91 -9.05
C MET A 223 0.47 -21.70 -8.22
N HIS A 224 -0.35 -21.03 -7.41
CA HIS A 224 -1.33 -21.70 -6.55
C HIS A 224 -2.64 -22.06 -7.27
N GLY A 225 -2.78 -21.75 -8.56
CA GLY A 225 -3.99 -22.03 -9.33
C GLY A 225 -5.20 -21.29 -8.78
N TRP A 226 -4.96 -20.18 -8.07
CA TRP A 226 -6.02 -19.25 -7.67
C TRP A 226 -6.35 -18.27 -8.80
N ALA A 227 -5.54 -18.21 -9.85
CA ALA A 227 -5.93 -17.60 -11.12
C ALA A 227 -7.02 -18.45 -11.77
N ASP A 228 -8.10 -17.79 -12.20
CA ASP A 228 -9.09 -18.42 -13.06
C ASP A 228 -8.39 -18.80 -14.37
N PRO A 229 -8.36 -20.08 -14.79
CA PRO A 229 -7.63 -20.50 -15.99
C PRO A 229 -8.08 -19.80 -17.28
N ASP A 230 -9.26 -19.15 -17.27
CA ASP A 230 -9.80 -18.38 -18.39
C ASP A 230 -9.53 -16.87 -18.30
N SER A 231 -9.01 -16.34 -17.17
CA SER A 231 -8.66 -14.92 -17.05
C SER A 231 -7.23 -14.68 -17.52
N THR A 232 -7.07 -14.30 -18.79
CA THR A 232 -5.79 -13.85 -19.34
C THR A 232 -5.40 -12.50 -18.72
N GLY A 233 -4.67 -12.57 -17.62
CA GLY A 233 -4.03 -11.43 -16.97
C GLY A 233 -4.95 -10.67 -16.02
N THR A 234 -4.33 -10.13 -14.99
CA THR A 234 -4.88 -9.24 -13.95
C THR A 234 -5.74 -9.89 -12.86
N TYR A 235 -5.60 -9.32 -11.64
CA TYR A 235 -6.25 -9.60 -10.34
C TYR A 235 -7.81 -9.67 -10.35
N ASP A 236 -8.43 -9.78 -11.52
CA ASP A 236 -9.73 -9.20 -11.84
C ASP A 236 -10.91 -10.15 -11.64
N SER A 237 -10.73 -11.44 -11.29
CA SER A 237 -11.91 -12.33 -11.30
C SER A 237 -11.90 -13.53 -10.38
N TYR A 238 -11.19 -13.49 -9.25
CA TYR A 238 -11.55 -14.41 -8.16
C TYR A 238 -12.46 -13.73 -7.14
N THR A 239 -13.57 -13.18 -7.63
CA THR A 239 -14.79 -13.25 -6.85
C THR A 239 -15.09 -14.72 -6.69
N PRO A 240 -15.03 -15.33 -5.47
CA PRO A 240 -15.65 -16.63 -5.29
C PRO A 240 -17.07 -16.47 -5.83
N ASP A 241 -17.39 -17.31 -6.80
CA ASP A 241 -18.63 -17.29 -7.56
C ASP A 241 -19.77 -17.72 -6.62
N ILE A 242 -20.05 -16.83 -5.67
CA ILE A 242 -21.22 -16.82 -4.80
C ILE A 242 -22.39 -16.17 -5.59
N GLU A 243 -22.08 -15.60 -6.76
CA GLU A 243 -23.05 -15.28 -7.82
C GLU A 243 -23.42 -16.51 -8.66
N ASP A 244 -23.06 -17.73 -8.23
CA ASP A 244 -23.93 -18.86 -8.49
C ASP A 244 -25.26 -18.55 -7.77
N THR A 245 -26.10 -17.76 -8.45
CA THR A 245 -27.45 -17.37 -8.07
C THR A 245 -28.24 -18.61 -7.70
N ASN A 246 -27.85 -19.78 -8.20
CA ASN A 246 -28.40 -21.08 -7.81
C ASN A 246 -28.17 -21.41 -6.32
N TYR A 247 -27.11 -20.94 -5.66
CA TYR A 247 -26.93 -21.17 -4.22
C TYR A 247 -27.86 -20.28 -3.39
N PHE A 248 -28.00 -19.00 -3.73
CA PHE A 248 -28.95 -18.12 -3.04
C PHE A 248 -30.41 -18.40 -3.43
N GLU A 249 -30.69 -18.81 -4.66
CA GLU A 249 -32.00 -19.30 -5.12
C GLU A 249 -32.34 -20.67 -4.56
N SER A 250 -31.36 -21.58 -4.36
CA SER A 250 -31.60 -22.83 -3.64
C SER A 250 -31.86 -22.58 -2.16
N VAL A 251 -31.19 -21.61 -1.53
CA VAL A 251 -31.50 -21.18 -0.16
C VAL A 251 -32.87 -20.50 -0.10
N ASN A 252 -33.21 -19.61 -1.03
CA ASN A 252 -34.53 -18.95 -1.09
C ASN A 252 -35.67 -19.94 -1.44
N SER A 253 -35.44 -20.91 -2.31
CA SER A 253 -36.42 -21.94 -2.67
C SER A 253 -36.58 -23.01 -1.60
N ALA A 254 -35.51 -23.34 -0.87
CA ALA A 254 -35.56 -24.15 0.34
C ALA A 254 -36.30 -23.42 1.49
N LEU A 255 -36.13 -22.10 1.60
CA LEU A 255 -36.89 -21.25 2.53
C LEU A 255 -38.37 -21.13 2.13
N GLY A 256 -38.66 -21.06 0.83
CA GLY A 256 -40.03 -20.96 0.30
C GLY A 256 -40.85 -22.25 0.39
N THR A 257 -40.21 -23.41 0.57
CA THR A 257 -40.88 -24.73 0.68
C THR A 257 -41.03 -25.25 2.11
N ALA A 258 -40.54 -24.53 3.12
CA ALA A 258 -40.49 -24.97 4.53
C ALA A 258 -41.76 -24.67 5.36
N THR A 259 -42.95 -24.64 4.76
CA THR A 259 -44.22 -24.27 5.46
C THR A 259 -45.14 -25.44 5.83
N SER A 260 -44.68 -26.71 5.87
CA SER A 260 -45.52 -27.85 6.28
C SER A 260 -45.05 -28.61 7.53
N MET A 261 -44.74 -27.85 8.59
CA MET A 261 -45.05 -28.12 10.00
C MET A 261 -45.02 -29.57 10.53
N ALA A 262 -43.83 -30.10 10.91
CA ALA A 262 -43.57 -30.96 12.10
C ALA A 262 -42.32 -31.83 11.91
N ASP A 263 -42.21 -32.62 10.83
CA ASP A 263 -40.93 -33.22 10.40
C ASP A 263 -40.00 -32.17 9.74
N THR A 264 -40.61 -31.08 9.31
CA THR A 264 -40.01 -29.87 8.73
C THR A 264 -39.22 -29.03 9.73
N TYR A 265 -39.46 -29.13 11.05
CA TYR A 265 -38.87 -28.17 12.02
C TYR A 265 -37.47 -28.52 12.54
N PHE A 266 -37.00 -29.77 12.38
CA PHE A 266 -35.63 -30.15 12.75
C PHE A 266 -34.74 -30.41 11.53
N ASN A 267 -35.31 -30.94 10.43
CA ASN A 267 -34.62 -31.18 9.17
C ASN A 267 -34.52 -29.98 8.21
N TRP A 268 -35.21 -28.85 8.45
CA TRP A 268 -34.94 -27.58 7.74
C TRP A 268 -33.74 -26.83 8.33
N ALA A 269 -33.53 -26.96 9.65
CA ALA A 269 -32.44 -26.32 10.34
C ALA A 269 -31.12 -27.03 10.02
N LEU A 270 -31.12 -28.36 9.96
CA LEU A 270 -29.92 -29.15 9.66
C LEU A 270 -29.20 -28.76 8.35
N PRO A 271 -29.86 -28.58 7.18
CA PRO A 271 -29.23 -28.10 5.95
C PRO A 271 -29.06 -26.58 5.90
N VAL A 272 -29.57 -25.80 6.86
CA VAL A 272 -29.13 -24.42 7.09
C VAL A 272 -27.82 -24.41 7.91
N PHE A 273 -27.63 -25.39 8.80
CA PHE A 273 -26.44 -25.51 9.64
C PHE A 273 -25.30 -26.35 9.04
N GLN A 274 -25.59 -27.33 8.17
CA GLN A 274 -24.59 -28.21 7.55
C GLN A 274 -23.75 -27.55 6.44
N PRO A 275 -24.22 -26.56 5.65
CA PRO A 275 -23.39 -25.79 4.73
C PRO A 275 -22.85 -24.50 5.35
N PHE A 276 -23.33 -24.07 6.53
CA PHE A 276 -22.58 -23.14 7.40
C PHE A 276 -21.35 -23.82 8.06
N ALA A 277 -21.00 -25.01 7.58
CA ALA A 277 -19.69 -25.61 7.79
C ALA A 277 -18.59 -24.60 7.50
N PHE A 278 -17.49 -24.76 8.22
CA PHE A 278 -16.24 -24.04 7.99
C PHE A 278 -15.86 -23.89 6.51
N SER A 279 -16.36 -24.74 5.60
CA SER A 279 -16.22 -24.60 4.15
C SER A 279 -16.60 -23.24 3.58
N VAL A 280 -17.60 -22.54 4.14
CA VAL A 280 -17.94 -21.17 3.71
C VAL A 280 -16.95 -20.15 4.29
N LEU A 281 -16.42 -20.40 5.48
CA LEU A 281 -15.50 -19.50 6.19
C LEU A 281 -14.05 -19.61 5.68
N VAL A 282 -13.62 -20.82 5.31
CA VAL A 282 -12.26 -21.13 4.80
C VAL A 282 -11.85 -20.19 3.66
N PRO A 283 -12.63 -19.99 2.59
CA PRO A 283 -12.23 -19.07 1.53
C PRO A 283 -12.12 -17.62 2.02
N PHE A 284 -12.93 -17.17 3.00
CA PHE A 284 -12.74 -15.84 3.59
C PHE A 284 -11.47 -15.75 4.43
N LEU A 285 -11.11 -16.79 5.18
CA LEU A 285 -9.88 -16.82 5.97
C LEU A 285 -8.65 -16.84 5.08
N ASP A 286 -8.66 -17.59 3.98
CA ASP A 286 -7.58 -17.61 3.00
C ASP A 286 -7.41 -16.22 2.36
N ARG A 287 -8.52 -15.56 2.02
CA ARG A 287 -8.51 -14.19 1.51
C ARG A 287 -8.01 -13.18 2.52
N ILE A 288 -8.40 -13.31 3.79
CA ILE A 288 -7.88 -12.44 4.85
C ILE A 288 -6.38 -12.66 5.02
N ALA A 289 -5.91 -13.90 5.00
CA ALA A 289 -4.48 -14.18 5.11
C ALA A 289 -3.70 -13.50 3.96
N GLN A 290 -4.18 -13.65 2.72
CA GLN A 290 -3.60 -12.98 1.55
C GLN A 290 -3.64 -11.45 1.67
N ILE A 291 -4.81 -10.87 1.93
CA ILE A 291 -4.98 -9.42 2.01
C ILE A 291 -4.22 -8.86 3.22
N SER A 292 -4.08 -9.61 4.32
CA SER A 292 -3.27 -9.21 5.46
C SER A 292 -1.78 -9.18 5.12
N LEU A 293 -1.31 -10.14 4.30
CA LEU A 293 0.05 -10.12 3.75
C LEU A 293 0.27 -8.84 2.95
N VAL A 294 -0.67 -8.50 2.05
CA VAL A 294 -0.57 -7.32 1.19
C VAL A 294 -0.73 -6.01 1.97
N GLY A 295 -1.68 -5.94 2.90
CA GLY A 295 -2.06 -4.68 3.55
C GLY A 295 -1.29 -4.34 4.81
N LEU A 296 -0.67 -5.32 5.47
CA LEU A 296 0.09 -5.12 6.71
C LEU A 296 1.57 -5.45 6.54
N PHE A 297 1.88 -6.63 5.99
CA PHE A 297 3.26 -7.11 5.96
C PHE A 297 4.10 -6.44 4.88
N LEU A 298 3.61 -6.34 3.64
CA LEU A 298 4.36 -5.71 2.56
C LEU A 298 4.68 -4.22 2.81
N PRO A 299 3.74 -3.40 3.33
CA PRO A 299 4.01 -2.01 3.68
C PRO A 299 5.06 -1.89 4.77
N ALA A 300 4.92 -2.70 5.83
CA ALA A 300 5.87 -2.70 6.94
C ALA A 300 7.27 -3.14 6.51
N LEU A 301 7.36 -4.15 5.64
CA LEU A 301 8.61 -4.63 5.07
C LEU A 301 9.26 -3.56 4.19
N SER A 302 8.51 -3.01 3.24
CA SER A 302 8.99 -1.97 2.31
C SER A 302 9.46 -0.73 3.07
N MET A 303 8.73 -0.31 4.10
CA MET A 303 9.13 0.79 4.97
C MET A 303 10.40 0.48 5.76
N SER A 304 10.50 -0.73 6.32
CA SER A 304 11.69 -1.16 7.09
C SER A 304 12.95 -1.19 6.23
N ILE A 305 12.85 -1.73 5.01
CA ILE A 305 13.95 -1.75 4.03
C ILE A 305 14.33 -0.33 3.64
N THR A 306 13.34 0.53 3.39
CA THR A 306 13.57 1.94 3.02
C THR A 306 14.30 2.70 4.13
N ILE A 307 13.88 2.55 5.39
CA ILE A 307 14.55 3.18 6.55
C ILE A 307 15.97 2.63 6.73
N ALA A 308 16.17 1.32 6.59
CA ALA A 308 17.49 0.71 6.67
C ALA A 308 18.42 1.23 5.58
N LEU A 309 17.91 1.39 4.35
CA LEU A 309 18.64 1.97 3.23
C LEU A 309 19.00 3.44 3.49
N ILE A 310 18.07 4.25 3.97
CA ILE A 310 18.33 5.66 4.33
C ILE A 310 19.48 5.74 5.33
N ASN A 311 19.45 4.93 6.39
CA ASN A 311 20.48 4.93 7.41
C ASN A 311 21.84 4.46 6.86
N ALA A 312 21.85 3.41 6.05
CA ALA A 312 23.07 2.87 5.45
C ALA A 312 23.71 3.87 4.47
N VAL A 313 22.93 4.44 3.55
CA VAL A 313 23.40 5.40 2.55
C VAL A 313 23.81 6.71 3.21
N THR A 314 23.04 7.21 4.18
CA THR A 314 23.40 8.44 4.92
C THR A 314 24.72 8.24 5.65
N LYS A 315 24.93 7.10 6.32
CA LYS A 315 26.19 6.80 7.01
C LYS A 315 27.37 6.66 6.04
N PHE A 316 27.14 6.08 4.86
CA PHE A 316 28.16 5.96 3.82
C PHE A 316 28.59 7.33 3.27
N ILE A 317 27.62 8.21 2.98
CA ILE A 317 27.91 9.55 2.41
C ILE A 317 28.48 10.51 3.45
N THR A 318 27.97 10.48 4.68
CA THR A 318 28.45 11.34 5.78
C THR A 318 29.73 10.80 6.42
N GLY A 319 30.24 9.65 5.95
CA GLY A 319 31.40 8.96 6.48
C GLY A 319 32.52 9.92 6.87
N LYS A 320 32.59 10.21 8.17
CA LYS A 320 33.74 10.75 8.87
C LYS A 320 34.82 9.66 8.88
N GLY A 321 35.41 9.41 7.71
CA GLY A 321 36.68 8.73 7.54
C GLY A 321 37.81 9.74 7.60
#